data_AF-A0A7Y3FK22-F1
#
_entry.id   AF-A0A7Y3FK22-F1
#
_cell.length_a   1.000
_cell.length_b   1.000
_cell.length_c   1.000
_cell.angle_alpha   90.00
_cell.angle_beta   90.00
_cell.angle_gamma   90.00
#
_symmetry.space_group_name_H-M   'P 1'
#
loop_
_entity.id
_entity.type
_entity.pdbx_description
1 polymer ?
#
loop_
_entity_poly.entity_id
_entity_poly.type
_entity_poly.pdbx_seq_one_letter_code
_entity_poly.pdbx_strand_id
1 'polypeptide(L)'
;MRSKALQQLNSDLLAICYDSPASPKINFKKGNRPDGWGFAWYPRDGVGASVLKDPHVEYDMAVATAVQRWDRFRSSIFMCHSGTHRGRSFTDTHPFVRSHAGRDWIFAHNGELGRNLDVTLPLDEGLGFEPVGHTDSEHVLCWLMGQVRAAGARSFADLGWPTVHTWLQRLNELGTLNVIWSDGLHVVAYHDQTGFNALHYLRRLPPPSSTKLESDLLELDVSNSVDENRTLTVVSTRPLSAEPWTQLQPGEMKVISRGQLIQTGERVLPRASVPSTRAGGPTWAQAKPATPRMQAAPPQPASNAMPAPTLPTLGAQKGNSHTYDITHQTVYRYQTAVETSSHTVRLQPVRDLTQDVLEYKLEISPPGAAYSYEDVFGNHVLSFQISQPYTELWVRAFSKVRTHRVETQSALRSTRIPLVWMPWQRQMMNPFLLPPELPETELRELSGFAMSFAARRSYDLLETLIDLNEALHRDFKYLSGSTTLETSPFDVFQERRGVCQDFANLFICLARLLGVPARYRVGYIHTGAAYHNQIQSEASHAWAEVYLPSVGWRGFDPTNGCLVDLDHIRVATGRNYRDATPTAGTLYAGGHGEQLDVSVRVTRTDEALPAGPQDSRQAQQ
;
A
#
# COMPACT_ATOMS: atom_id res chain seq x y z
N MET A 1 -14.33 -26.35 51.80
CA MET A 1 -14.61 -25.59 50.56
C MET A 1 -13.37 -24.80 50.19
N ARG A 2 -12.47 -25.39 49.39
CA ARG A 2 -11.34 -24.69 48.77
C ARG A 2 -11.81 -24.23 47.39
N SER A 3 -11.82 -22.91 47.19
CA SER A 3 -11.99 -22.27 45.89
C SER A 3 -11.03 -22.94 44.89
N LYS A 4 -11.59 -23.64 43.89
CA LYS A 4 -10.86 -24.00 42.67
C LYS A 4 -10.68 -22.69 41.90
N ALA A 5 -9.55 -22.02 42.11
CA ALA A 5 -9.05 -21.08 41.12
C ALA A 5 -8.95 -21.86 39.80
N LEU A 6 -9.67 -21.42 38.77
CA LEU A 6 -9.50 -21.94 37.42
C LEU A 6 -8.01 -21.83 37.08
N GLN A 7 -7.39 -22.97 36.84
CA GLN A 7 -6.03 -23.07 36.34
C GLN A 7 -6.03 -22.39 34.96
N GLN A 8 -5.34 -21.25 34.85
CA GLN A 8 -5.17 -20.50 33.61
C GLN A 8 -4.65 -21.49 32.55
N LEU A 9 -5.39 -21.67 31.45
CA LEU A 9 -4.96 -22.53 30.35
C LEU A 9 -3.60 -22.00 29.83
N ASN A 10 -2.54 -22.78 30.04
CA ASN A 10 -1.15 -22.47 29.66
C ASN A 10 -0.94 -22.65 28.14
N SER A 11 -1.83 -22.08 27.33
CA SER A 11 -1.64 -22.03 25.88
C SER A 11 -1.52 -20.59 25.41
N ASP A 12 -0.62 -20.37 24.46
CA ASP A 12 -0.34 -19.08 23.83
C ASP A 12 -0.44 -19.22 22.32
N LEU A 13 -1.02 -18.20 21.69
CA LEU A 13 -1.08 -18.03 20.24
C LEU A 13 -0.15 -16.90 19.83
N LEU A 14 0.52 -17.08 18.70
CA LEU A 14 1.33 -16.05 18.08
C LEU A 14 1.18 -16.14 16.55
N ALA A 15 0.94 -15.01 15.90
CA ALA A 15 1.11 -14.86 14.47
C ALA A 15 1.90 -13.61 14.13
N ILE A 16 2.72 -13.71 13.10
CA ILE A 16 3.48 -12.60 12.54
C ILE A 16 3.13 -12.51 11.07
N CYS A 17 2.75 -11.32 10.62
CA CYS A 17 2.49 -11.03 9.23
C CYS A 17 3.36 -9.84 8.79
N TYR A 18 4.35 -10.09 7.94
CA TYR A 18 5.20 -9.08 7.30
C TYR A 18 4.58 -8.56 6.00
N ASP A 19 4.95 -7.35 5.59
CA ASP A 19 4.65 -6.80 4.28
C ASP A 19 5.23 -7.63 3.13
N SER A 20 6.49 -8.03 3.24
CA SER A 20 7.24 -8.83 2.27
C SER A 20 7.94 -9.98 3.01
N PRO A 21 8.28 -11.09 2.32
CA PRO A 21 8.94 -12.22 2.98
C PRO A 21 10.16 -11.79 3.81
N ALA A 22 10.18 -12.22 5.07
CA ALA A 22 11.23 -11.96 6.04
C ALA A 22 11.69 -13.27 6.70
N SER A 23 12.84 -13.22 7.37
CA SER A 23 13.50 -14.35 8.03
C SER A 23 13.85 -13.99 9.48
N PRO A 24 12.85 -13.90 10.38
CA PRO A 24 13.10 -13.66 11.80
C PRO A 24 13.89 -14.81 12.43
N LYS A 25 14.74 -14.50 13.40
CA LYS A 25 15.40 -15.51 14.23
C LYS A 25 14.50 -15.83 15.43
N ILE A 26 14.31 -17.10 15.72
CA ILE A 26 13.41 -17.55 16.80
C ILE A 26 14.19 -18.37 17.81
N ASN A 27 14.49 -17.78 18.97
CA ASN A 27 15.21 -18.42 20.06
C ASN A 27 14.25 -18.85 21.16
N PHE A 28 14.27 -20.12 21.54
CA PHE A 28 13.49 -20.59 22.68
C PHE A 28 14.28 -20.39 23.98
N LYS A 29 13.64 -19.82 25.01
CA LYS A 29 14.29 -19.52 26.29
C LYS A 29 14.53 -20.80 27.10
N LYS A 30 15.73 -20.93 27.68
CA LYS A 30 16.09 -22.09 28.52
C LYS A 30 15.33 -22.03 29.85
N GLY A 31 14.68 -23.13 30.22
CA GLY A 31 14.10 -23.32 31.56
C GLY A 31 12.59 -23.14 31.66
N ASN A 32 11.93 -22.56 30.66
CA ASN A 32 10.48 -22.48 30.59
C ASN A 32 9.97 -23.42 29.49
N ARG A 33 9.37 -24.54 29.88
CA ARG A 33 9.02 -25.64 28.96
C ARG A 33 7.51 -25.68 28.77
N PRO A 34 6.98 -25.37 27.58
CA PRO A 34 5.60 -25.70 27.28
C PRO A 34 5.52 -27.22 27.14
N ASP A 35 4.38 -27.81 27.46
CA ASP A 35 4.17 -29.25 27.29
C ASP A 35 4.24 -29.67 25.81
N GLY A 36 4.05 -28.74 24.87
CA GLY A 36 4.29 -28.92 23.44
C GLY A 36 4.23 -27.58 22.69
N TRP A 37 4.82 -27.54 21.50
CA TRP A 37 4.77 -26.37 20.62
C TRP A 37 4.67 -26.79 19.15
N GLY A 38 4.13 -25.90 18.33
CA GLY A 38 4.20 -26.04 16.89
C GLY A 38 4.28 -24.69 16.20
N PHE A 39 4.92 -24.71 15.05
CA PHE A 39 5.29 -23.55 14.28
C PHE A 39 5.03 -23.82 12.80
N ALA A 40 4.40 -22.87 12.11
CA ALA A 40 4.05 -23.01 10.71
C ALA A 40 4.27 -21.72 9.92
N TRP A 41 4.59 -21.87 8.64
CA TRP A 41 4.83 -20.75 7.72
C TRP A 41 4.62 -21.18 6.27
N TYR A 42 4.60 -20.22 5.35
CA TYR A 42 4.48 -20.44 3.91
C TYR A 42 5.82 -20.12 3.24
N PRO A 43 6.67 -21.12 2.92
CA PRO A 43 7.99 -20.87 2.36
C PRO A 43 7.92 -20.02 1.10
N ARG A 44 8.60 -18.86 1.11
CA ARG A 44 8.61 -17.86 0.02
C ARG A 44 7.22 -17.41 -0.43
N ASP A 45 6.27 -17.39 0.50
CA ASP A 45 4.85 -17.10 0.23
C ASP A 45 4.22 -18.04 -0.80
N GLY A 46 4.70 -19.28 -0.82
CA GLY A 46 4.11 -20.35 -1.62
C GLY A 46 2.71 -20.71 -1.11
N VAL A 47 2.01 -21.52 -1.90
CA VAL A 47 0.67 -22.01 -1.55
C VAL A 47 0.70 -23.17 -0.54
N GLY A 48 1.86 -23.79 -0.34
CA GLY A 48 2.05 -24.90 0.60
C GLY A 48 2.60 -24.41 1.93
N ALA A 49 2.08 -24.95 3.02
CA ALA A 49 2.53 -24.67 4.38
C ALA A 49 3.64 -25.65 4.79
N SER A 50 4.64 -25.14 5.49
CA SER A 50 5.58 -25.95 6.27
C SER A 50 5.15 -25.89 7.72
N VAL A 51 5.06 -27.06 8.36
CA VAL A 51 4.69 -27.16 9.78
C VAL A 51 5.72 -28.00 10.50
N LEU A 52 6.12 -27.50 11.66
CA LEU A 52 6.98 -28.17 12.59
C LEU A 52 6.26 -28.27 13.93
N LYS A 53 6.28 -29.45 14.55
CA LYS A 53 5.64 -29.67 15.84
C LYS A 53 6.55 -30.51 16.72
N ASP A 54 6.50 -30.22 18.00
CA ASP A 54 7.13 -31.00 19.02
C ASP A 54 6.14 -31.21 20.19
N PRO A 55 5.57 -32.42 20.32
CA PRO A 55 4.66 -32.75 21.41
C PRO A 55 5.38 -33.07 22.73
N HIS A 56 6.73 -33.15 22.75
CA HIS A 56 7.53 -33.57 23.90
C HIS A 56 8.90 -32.87 23.96
N VAL A 57 9.07 -31.92 24.89
CA VAL A 57 10.37 -31.26 25.12
C VAL A 57 11.28 -32.14 26.00
N GLU A 58 11.83 -33.23 25.44
CA GLU A 58 12.87 -34.05 26.05
C GLU A 58 14.18 -33.97 25.24
N TYR A 59 15.10 -33.12 25.71
CA TYR A 59 16.46 -32.88 25.18
C TYR A 59 16.60 -32.04 23.90
N ASP A 60 17.83 -31.56 23.68
CA ASP A 60 18.25 -30.35 22.95
C ASP A 60 17.35 -29.88 21.81
N MET A 61 17.21 -28.54 21.73
CA MET A 61 16.51 -27.75 20.69
C MET A 61 17.08 -27.95 19.26
N ALA A 62 17.65 -29.10 18.92
CA ALA A 62 18.26 -29.45 17.64
C ALA A 62 17.34 -29.16 16.46
N VAL A 63 16.04 -29.39 16.63
CA VAL A 63 15.03 -29.08 15.61
C VAL A 63 14.87 -27.57 15.43
N ALA A 64 14.77 -26.79 16.50
CA ALA A 64 14.71 -25.32 16.39
C ALA A 64 16.02 -24.73 15.86
N THR A 65 17.17 -25.25 16.28
CA THR A 65 18.49 -24.85 15.76
C THR A 65 18.65 -25.20 14.28
N ALA A 66 18.09 -26.32 13.82
CA ALA A 66 18.09 -26.70 12.41
C ALA A 66 17.22 -25.77 11.54
N VAL A 67 16.06 -25.34 12.06
CA VAL A 67 15.17 -24.38 11.37
C VAL A 67 15.83 -23.01 11.23
N GLN A 68 16.54 -22.54 12.27
CA GLN A 68 17.24 -21.25 12.22
C GLN A 68 18.33 -21.18 11.15
N ARG A 69 18.96 -22.32 10.83
CA ARG A 69 20.00 -22.41 9.79
C ARG A 69 19.44 -22.67 8.40
N TRP A 70 18.12 -22.73 8.26
CA TRP A 70 17.50 -23.07 6.99
C TRP A 70 17.24 -21.81 6.15
N ASP A 71 17.97 -21.67 5.04
CA ASP A 71 17.80 -20.58 4.06
C ASP A 71 16.37 -20.44 3.48
N ARG A 72 15.49 -21.44 3.71
CA ARG A 72 14.09 -21.42 3.29
C ARG A 72 13.12 -20.97 4.39
N PHE A 73 13.61 -20.57 5.55
CA PHE A 73 12.83 -19.95 6.61
C PHE A 73 12.55 -18.47 6.28
N ARG A 74 11.92 -18.24 5.13
CA ARG A 74 11.54 -16.91 4.65
C ARG A 74 10.07 -16.94 4.27
N SER A 75 9.26 -16.11 4.91
CA SER A 75 7.81 -16.07 4.74
C SER A 75 7.28 -14.70 5.12
N SER A 76 6.16 -14.29 4.56
CA SER A 76 5.40 -13.16 5.08
C SER A 76 4.56 -13.55 6.30
N ILE A 77 4.15 -14.82 6.42
CA ILE A 77 3.28 -15.29 7.50
C ILE A 77 3.96 -16.37 8.32
N PHE A 78 3.95 -16.19 9.64
CA PHE A 78 4.38 -17.17 10.62
C PHE A 78 3.28 -17.35 11.66
N MET A 79 3.04 -18.59 12.09
CA MET A 79 2.06 -18.94 13.11
C MET A 79 2.71 -19.89 14.10
N CYS A 80 2.49 -19.64 15.39
CA CYS A 80 3.00 -20.45 16.48
C CYS A 80 1.87 -20.70 17.48
N HIS A 81 1.83 -21.92 17.99
CA HIS A 81 1.02 -22.27 19.15
C HIS A 81 1.91 -23.02 20.13
N SER A 82 1.81 -22.67 21.40
CA SER A 82 2.47 -23.38 22.48
C SER A 82 1.50 -23.66 23.60
N GLY A 83 1.50 -24.86 24.16
CA GLY A 83 0.67 -25.18 25.31
C GLY A 83 0.36 -26.67 25.48
N THR A 84 -0.40 -26.96 26.53
CA THR A 84 -0.79 -28.32 26.95
C THR A 84 -1.95 -28.88 26.12
N HIS A 85 -1.77 -30.04 25.50
CA HIS A 85 -2.87 -30.89 25.04
C HIS A 85 -2.97 -32.16 25.90
N ARG A 86 -4.20 -32.58 26.22
CA ARG A 86 -4.47 -33.86 26.87
C ARG A 86 -4.11 -34.98 25.88
N GLY A 87 -2.99 -35.65 26.09
CA GLY A 87 -2.56 -36.80 25.28
C GLY A 87 -1.16 -36.70 24.68
N ARG A 88 -0.55 -35.50 24.64
CA ARG A 88 0.83 -35.26 24.15
C ARG A 88 1.15 -36.00 22.83
N SER A 89 0.23 -35.97 21.87
CA SER A 89 0.43 -36.57 20.54
C SER A 89 0.80 -35.51 19.50
N PHE A 90 1.63 -35.89 18.53
CA PHE A 90 1.90 -35.07 17.35
C PHE A 90 0.62 -34.73 16.57
N THR A 91 -0.32 -35.69 16.50
CA THR A 91 -1.61 -35.52 15.80
C THR A 91 -2.53 -34.52 16.49
N ASP A 92 -2.36 -34.30 17.79
CA ASP A 92 -3.19 -33.39 18.61
C ASP A 92 -2.49 -32.06 18.89
N THR A 93 -1.27 -31.86 18.35
CA THR A 93 -0.48 -30.64 18.56
C THR A 93 -0.78 -29.63 17.46
N HIS A 94 -1.14 -28.40 17.84
CA HIS A 94 -1.27 -27.27 16.92
C HIS A 94 0.07 -26.85 16.30
N PRO A 95 0.06 -26.12 15.16
CA PRO A 95 -1.09 -25.76 14.34
C PRO A 95 -1.53 -26.91 13.41
N PHE A 96 -2.80 -26.91 13.03
CA PHE A 96 -3.38 -27.89 12.10
C PHE A 96 -3.36 -27.36 10.67
N VAL A 97 -3.24 -28.28 9.70
CA VAL A 97 -3.23 -27.94 8.27
C VAL A 97 -4.20 -28.80 7.50
N ARG A 98 -4.91 -28.17 6.55
CA ARG A 98 -5.72 -28.84 5.53
C ARG A 98 -5.53 -28.19 4.17
N SER A 99 -5.43 -29.00 3.13
CA SER A 99 -5.29 -28.52 1.76
C SER A 99 -6.65 -28.40 1.07
N HIS A 100 -6.94 -27.24 0.50
CA HIS A 100 -8.13 -27.01 -0.32
C HIS A 100 -7.85 -25.99 -1.43
N ALA A 101 -8.49 -26.17 -2.58
CA ALA A 101 -8.38 -25.27 -3.74
C ALA A 101 -6.94 -24.97 -4.22
N GLY A 102 -6.01 -25.92 -4.00
CA GLY A 102 -4.60 -25.82 -4.39
C GLY A 102 -3.73 -25.02 -3.40
N ARG A 103 -4.11 -25.00 -2.13
CA ARG A 103 -3.50 -24.21 -1.06
C ARG A 103 -3.65 -24.91 0.28
N ASP A 104 -2.67 -24.72 1.15
CA ASP A 104 -2.74 -25.14 2.55
C ASP A 104 -3.33 -24.03 3.41
N TRP A 105 -4.18 -24.45 4.35
CA TRP A 105 -4.81 -23.59 5.34
C TRP A 105 -4.30 -23.99 6.71
N ILE A 106 -3.74 -23.03 7.46
CA ILE A 106 -3.17 -23.25 8.79
C ILE A 106 -4.12 -22.70 9.85
N PHE A 107 -4.42 -23.48 10.88
CA PHE A 107 -5.32 -23.11 11.96
C PHE A 107 -4.70 -23.38 13.33
N ALA A 108 -4.84 -22.41 14.24
CA ALA A 108 -4.46 -22.51 15.63
C ALA A 108 -5.59 -21.98 16.51
N HIS A 109 -5.97 -22.75 17.54
CA HIS A 109 -7.05 -22.44 18.44
C HIS A 109 -6.58 -22.49 19.89
N ASN A 110 -7.08 -21.55 20.70
CA ASN A 110 -6.85 -21.46 22.14
C ASN A 110 -8.20 -21.29 22.83
N GLY A 111 -8.65 -22.36 23.49
CA GLY A 111 -9.96 -22.44 24.10
C GLY A 111 -10.38 -23.90 24.30
N GLU A 112 -11.59 -24.09 24.81
CA GLU A 112 -12.23 -25.40 24.94
C GLU A 112 -13.66 -25.26 24.41
N LEU A 113 -13.99 -26.06 23.41
CA LEU A 113 -15.33 -26.11 22.84
C LEU A 113 -16.11 -27.24 23.50
N GLY A 114 -17.43 -27.04 23.64
CA GLY A 114 -18.32 -27.96 24.32
C GLY A 114 -18.28 -29.40 23.79
N ARG A 115 -18.77 -30.34 24.60
CA ARG A 115 -18.86 -31.77 24.22
C ARG A 115 -19.94 -31.97 23.14
N ASN A 116 -19.80 -33.05 22.38
CA ASN A 116 -20.74 -33.48 21.31
C ASN A 116 -20.67 -32.64 20.02
N LEU A 117 -19.47 -32.23 19.60
CA LEU A 117 -19.26 -31.55 18.32
C LEU A 117 -19.76 -32.35 17.12
N ASP A 118 -19.78 -33.68 17.20
CA ASP A 118 -20.35 -34.56 16.17
C ASP A 118 -21.84 -34.29 15.90
N VAL A 119 -22.56 -33.72 16.88
CA VAL A 119 -23.99 -33.38 16.76
C VAL A 119 -24.18 -31.91 16.39
N THR A 120 -23.42 -31.00 16.99
CA THR A 120 -23.60 -29.55 16.77
C THR A 120 -22.92 -29.07 15.49
N LEU A 121 -21.82 -29.70 15.09
CA LEU A 121 -21.02 -29.46 13.89
C LEU A 121 -20.75 -30.79 13.18
N PRO A 122 -21.79 -31.44 12.63
CA PRO A 122 -21.64 -32.76 12.01
C PRO A 122 -20.67 -32.68 10.82
N LEU A 123 -19.74 -33.62 10.77
CA LEU A 123 -18.86 -33.84 9.63
C LEU A 123 -19.52 -34.92 8.75
N ASP A 124 -20.16 -34.51 7.65
CA ASP A 124 -20.71 -35.42 6.66
C ASP A 124 -19.69 -35.74 5.54
N GLU A 125 -19.93 -36.83 4.80
CA GLU A 125 -19.10 -37.21 3.64
C GLU A 125 -19.07 -36.11 2.55
N GLY A 126 -20.07 -35.22 2.51
CA GLY A 126 -20.17 -34.11 1.57
C GLY A 126 -19.16 -32.99 1.82
N LEU A 127 -18.77 -32.75 3.08
CA LEU A 127 -17.72 -31.80 3.46
C LEU A 127 -16.34 -32.33 3.01
N GLY A 128 -16.11 -33.63 3.17
CA GLY A 128 -14.91 -34.34 2.73
C GLY A 128 -13.61 -33.89 3.41
N PHE A 129 -13.70 -33.52 4.69
CA PHE A 129 -12.57 -33.30 5.58
C PHE A 129 -12.82 -34.05 6.89
N GLU A 130 -11.84 -34.84 7.33
CA GLU A 130 -11.93 -35.65 8.55
C GLU A 130 -10.77 -35.29 9.50
N PRO A 131 -11.02 -35.26 10.83
CA PRO A 131 -9.97 -35.07 11.83
C PRO A 131 -9.08 -36.33 11.89
N VAL A 132 -7.80 -36.14 12.18
CA VAL A 132 -6.83 -37.24 12.33
C VAL A 132 -6.55 -37.49 13.81
N GLY A 133 -6.46 -36.43 14.59
CA GLY A 133 -6.43 -36.43 16.04
C GLY A 133 -7.84 -36.40 16.65
N HIS A 134 -7.87 -36.15 17.96
CA HIS A 134 -9.07 -36.24 18.79
C HIS A 134 -9.47 -34.89 19.40
N THR A 135 -8.83 -33.81 18.96
CA THR A 135 -9.08 -32.47 19.49
C THR A 135 -10.34 -31.86 18.89
N ASP A 136 -11.06 -31.11 19.73
CA ASP A 136 -12.14 -30.22 19.30
C ASP A 136 -11.69 -29.22 18.23
N SER A 137 -10.44 -28.79 18.34
CA SER A 137 -9.79 -27.80 17.51
C SER A 137 -9.61 -28.29 16.07
N GLU A 138 -9.17 -29.54 15.88
CA GLU A 138 -9.07 -30.13 14.54
C GLU A 138 -10.45 -30.46 13.94
N HIS A 139 -11.41 -30.87 14.77
CA HIS A 139 -12.81 -31.08 14.34
C HIS A 139 -13.39 -29.81 13.75
N VAL A 140 -13.23 -28.68 14.45
CA VAL A 140 -13.67 -27.35 13.98
C VAL A 140 -12.96 -26.93 12.70
N LEU A 141 -11.65 -27.18 12.57
CA LEU A 141 -10.95 -26.92 11.32
C LEU A 141 -11.60 -27.70 10.16
N CYS A 142 -11.88 -28.99 10.34
CA CYS A 142 -12.50 -29.81 9.30
C CYS A 142 -13.89 -29.28 8.91
N TRP A 143 -14.68 -28.85 9.89
CA TRP A 143 -15.97 -28.22 9.64
C TRP A 143 -15.84 -26.91 8.86
N LEU A 144 -14.95 -26.00 9.29
CA LEU A 144 -14.67 -24.73 8.61
C LEU A 144 -14.22 -24.96 7.17
N MET A 145 -13.30 -25.89 6.93
CA MET A 145 -12.83 -26.22 5.58
C MET A 145 -13.93 -26.81 4.71
N GLY A 146 -14.85 -27.57 5.29
CA GLY A 146 -16.05 -28.01 4.61
C GLY A 146 -16.95 -26.85 4.18
N GLN A 147 -17.11 -25.81 5.02
CA GLN A 147 -17.82 -24.58 4.65
C GLN A 147 -17.12 -23.81 3.52
N VAL A 148 -15.79 -23.68 3.58
CA VAL A 148 -14.97 -23.08 2.49
C VAL A 148 -15.21 -23.81 1.17
N ARG A 149 -15.19 -25.14 1.19
CA ARG A 149 -15.45 -25.99 0.03
C ARG A 149 -16.86 -25.83 -0.50
N ALA A 150 -17.86 -25.84 0.38
CA ALA A 150 -19.27 -25.68 0.00
C ALA A 150 -19.53 -24.32 -0.66
N ALA A 151 -18.84 -23.27 -0.22
CA ALA A 151 -18.88 -21.94 -0.83
C ALA A 151 -18.10 -21.85 -2.16
N GLY A 152 -17.31 -22.88 -2.52
CA GLY A 152 -16.44 -22.87 -3.70
C GLY A 152 -15.29 -21.87 -3.61
N ALA A 153 -14.93 -21.45 -2.38
CA ALA A 153 -13.93 -20.41 -2.14
C ALA A 153 -12.50 -20.96 -2.21
N ARG A 154 -11.59 -20.14 -2.75
CA ARG A 154 -10.16 -20.50 -2.90
C ARG A 154 -9.26 -19.73 -1.94
N SER A 155 -9.78 -18.69 -1.34
CA SER A 155 -9.15 -17.81 -0.35
C SER A 155 -10.22 -17.14 0.51
N PHE A 156 -9.84 -16.52 1.63
CA PHE A 156 -10.81 -15.77 2.44
C PHE A 156 -11.50 -14.64 1.69
N ALA A 157 -10.79 -14.00 0.75
CA ALA A 157 -11.34 -12.91 -0.05
C ALA A 157 -12.55 -13.33 -0.91
N ASP A 158 -12.65 -14.61 -1.29
CA ASP A 158 -13.80 -15.14 -2.04
C ASP A 158 -15.06 -15.31 -1.18
N LEU A 159 -14.91 -15.44 0.15
CA LEU A 159 -16.00 -15.65 1.10
C LEU A 159 -16.64 -14.33 1.57
N GLY A 160 -15.85 -13.25 1.59
CA GLY A 160 -16.17 -12.01 2.26
C GLY A 160 -15.97 -12.08 3.78
N TRP A 161 -15.48 -10.99 4.37
CA TRP A 161 -15.15 -10.92 5.80
C TRP A 161 -16.35 -11.13 6.74
N PRO A 162 -17.56 -10.61 6.45
CA PRO A 162 -18.73 -10.86 7.31
C PRO A 162 -19.07 -12.34 7.44
N THR A 163 -18.96 -13.10 6.34
CA THR A 163 -19.22 -14.54 6.33
C THR A 163 -18.28 -15.28 7.28
N VAL A 164 -16.97 -14.98 7.20
CA VAL A 164 -15.95 -15.57 8.07
C VAL A 164 -16.22 -15.23 9.54
N HIS A 165 -16.58 -13.98 9.82
CA HIS A 165 -16.92 -13.54 11.18
C HIS A 165 -18.14 -14.28 11.73
N THR A 166 -19.21 -14.42 10.94
CA THR A 166 -20.42 -15.17 11.34
C THR A 166 -20.10 -16.64 11.67
N TRP A 167 -19.21 -17.28 10.91
CA TRP A 167 -18.79 -18.65 11.22
C TRP A 167 -18.05 -18.73 12.54
N LEU A 168 -17.14 -17.78 12.83
CA LEU A 168 -16.40 -17.75 14.08
C LEU A 168 -17.30 -17.42 15.28
N GLN A 169 -18.29 -16.54 15.12
CA GLN A 169 -19.30 -16.26 16.14
C GLN A 169 -20.11 -17.51 16.49
N ARG A 170 -20.57 -18.26 15.48
CA ARG A 170 -21.30 -19.52 15.68
C ARG A 170 -20.46 -20.56 16.44
N LEU A 171 -19.17 -20.64 16.17
CA LEU A 171 -18.27 -21.52 16.91
C LEU A 171 -18.10 -21.04 18.37
N ASN A 172 -18.05 -19.73 18.58
CA ASN A 172 -17.91 -19.13 19.90
C ASN A 172 -19.16 -19.28 20.78
N GLU A 173 -20.33 -19.60 20.20
CA GLU A 173 -21.52 -19.99 20.97
C GLU A 173 -21.35 -21.35 21.67
N LEU A 174 -20.42 -22.19 21.20
CA LEU A 174 -20.20 -23.54 21.72
C LEU A 174 -19.20 -23.62 22.89
N GLY A 175 -18.41 -22.57 23.13
CA GLY A 175 -17.36 -22.55 24.14
C GLY A 175 -16.44 -21.34 23.98
N THR A 176 -15.24 -21.43 24.55
CA THR A 176 -14.25 -20.35 24.43
C THR A 176 -13.46 -20.49 23.13
N LEU A 177 -13.24 -19.37 22.41
CA LEU A 177 -12.69 -19.41 21.06
C LEU A 177 -11.75 -18.23 20.76
N ASN A 178 -10.44 -18.42 20.96
CA ASN A 178 -9.43 -17.58 20.31
C ASN A 178 -8.83 -18.32 19.12
N VAL A 179 -8.81 -17.67 17.95
CA VAL A 179 -8.39 -18.31 16.70
C VAL A 179 -7.38 -17.45 15.97
N ILE A 180 -6.37 -18.13 15.43
CA ILE A 180 -5.55 -17.63 14.32
C ILE A 180 -5.72 -18.61 13.15
N TRP A 181 -6.24 -18.12 12.03
CA TRP A 181 -6.51 -18.92 10.84
C TRP A 181 -5.92 -18.23 9.60
N SER A 182 -5.19 -18.97 8.77
CA SER A 182 -4.53 -18.41 7.59
C SER A 182 -4.73 -19.29 6.36
N ASP A 183 -4.89 -18.63 5.22
CA ASP A 183 -4.90 -19.21 3.87
C ASP A 183 -3.57 -18.94 3.13
N GLY A 184 -2.56 -18.40 3.82
CA GLY A 184 -1.26 -18.02 3.25
C GLY A 184 -1.25 -16.68 2.52
N LEU A 185 -2.39 -16.00 2.39
CA LEU A 185 -2.51 -14.62 1.91
C LEU A 185 -2.96 -13.69 3.02
N HIS A 186 -3.82 -14.19 3.90
CA HIS A 186 -4.43 -13.49 5.01
C HIS A 186 -4.21 -14.26 6.31
N VAL A 187 -4.19 -13.53 7.41
CA VAL A 187 -4.28 -14.04 8.78
C VAL A 187 -5.53 -13.45 9.40
N VAL A 188 -6.47 -14.32 9.77
CA VAL A 188 -7.67 -13.99 10.52
C VAL A 188 -7.37 -14.25 11.99
N ALA A 189 -7.46 -13.21 12.80
CA ALA A 189 -7.36 -13.28 14.26
C ALA A 189 -8.73 -12.95 14.87
N TYR A 190 -9.23 -13.82 15.72
CA TYR A 190 -10.52 -13.65 16.38
C TYR A 190 -10.37 -13.85 17.88
N HIS A 191 -10.94 -12.91 18.64
CA HIS A 191 -10.91 -12.91 20.08
C HIS A 191 -12.26 -13.32 20.64
N ASP A 192 -12.23 -14.18 21.65
CA ASP A 192 -13.38 -14.75 22.30
C ASP A 192 -14.39 -13.68 22.78
N GLN A 193 -15.69 -13.93 22.58
CA GLN A 193 -16.78 -13.02 22.91
C GLN A 193 -16.97 -12.78 24.42
N THR A 194 -16.47 -13.69 25.26
CA THR A 194 -16.49 -13.54 26.72
C THR A 194 -15.20 -12.91 27.25
N GLY A 195 -14.23 -12.63 26.37
CA GLY A 195 -12.91 -12.13 26.72
C GLY A 195 -11.99 -13.21 27.31
N PHE A 196 -12.26 -14.49 27.04
CA PHE A 196 -11.38 -15.58 27.46
C PHE A 196 -9.99 -15.40 26.83
N ASN A 197 -8.96 -15.37 27.69
CA ASN A 197 -7.55 -15.24 27.34
C ASN A 197 -7.29 -14.13 26.30
N ALA A 198 -7.06 -12.91 26.80
CA ALA A 198 -6.94 -11.71 25.97
C ALA A 198 -6.06 -11.90 24.73
N LEU A 199 -6.51 -11.40 23.57
CA LEU A 199 -5.71 -11.37 22.35
C LEU A 199 -5.28 -9.93 22.05
N HIS A 200 -4.01 -9.75 21.71
CA HIS A 200 -3.41 -8.45 21.47
C HIS A 200 -2.80 -8.40 20.07
N TYR A 201 -2.70 -7.20 19.51
CA TYR A 201 -1.94 -6.97 18.29
C TYR A 201 -1.05 -5.73 18.40
N LEU A 202 0.05 -5.76 17.64
CA LEU A 202 0.97 -4.64 17.46
C LEU A 202 1.32 -4.57 15.98
N ARG A 203 1.12 -3.40 15.37
CA ARG A 203 1.68 -3.09 14.04
C ARG A 203 2.90 -2.22 14.23
N ARG A 204 4.04 -2.68 13.72
CA ARG A 204 5.33 -2.00 13.82
C ARG A 204 5.76 -1.48 12.45
N LEU A 205 6.15 -0.21 12.43
CA LEU A 205 6.74 0.47 11.27
C LEU A 205 8.24 0.65 11.49
N PRO A 206 9.06 0.63 10.42
CA PRO A 206 10.47 1.04 10.49
C PRO A 206 10.64 2.55 10.80
N PRO A 207 11.79 2.96 11.35
CA PRO A 207 12.75 2.11 12.05
C PRO A 207 12.14 1.60 13.37
N PRO A 208 12.33 0.32 13.73
CA PRO A 208 11.72 -0.23 14.93
C PRO A 208 12.36 0.34 16.20
N SER A 209 11.56 0.58 17.26
CA SER A 209 12.11 1.00 18.57
C SER A 209 12.88 -0.12 19.29
N SER A 210 12.56 -1.37 18.98
CA SER A 210 13.26 -2.57 19.43
C SER A 210 13.20 -3.63 18.33
N THR A 211 14.30 -4.34 18.14
CA THR A 211 14.38 -5.48 17.21
C THR A 211 14.02 -6.81 17.87
N LYS A 212 13.82 -6.84 19.19
CA LYS A 212 13.45 -8.05 19.93
C LYS A 212 11.99 -8.01 20.38
N LEU A 213 11.31 -9.15 20.22
CA LEU A 213 10.01 -9.45 20.79
C LEU A 213 10.17 -10.68 21.68
N GLU A 214 9.82 -10.57 22.94
CA GLU A 214 10.06 -11.60 23.93
C GLU A 214 8.76 -12.01 24.61
N SER A 215 8.57 -13.32 24.73
CA SER A 215 7.61 -13.93 25.62
C SER A 215 8.36 -14.73 26.70
N ASP A 216 7.57 -15.39 27.54
CA ASP A 216 8.02 -16.40 28.49
C ASP A 216 8.66 -17.63 27.80
N LEU A 217 8.29 -17.91 26.54
CA LEU A 217 8.71 -19.10 25.79
C LEU A 217 9.79 -18.83 24.74
N LEU A 218 9.54 -17.81 23.93
CA LEU A 218 10.28 -17.49 22.71
C LEU A 218 10.75 -16.04 22.72
N GLU A 219 11.93 -15.84 22.15
CA GLU A 219 12.49 -14.55 21.74
C GLU A 219 12.52 -14.56 20.20
N LEU A 220 11.85 -13.58 19.59
CA LEU A 220 11.91 -13.30 18.17
C LEU A 220 12.83 -12.11 17.97
N ASP A 221 13.84 -12.30 17.15
CA ASP A 221 14.73 -11.23 16.71
C ASP A 221 14.44 -10.92 15.25
N VAL A 222 14.01 -9.68 15.00
CA VAL A 222 13.67 -9.15 13.67
C VAL A 222 14.76 -8.21 13.11
N SER A 223 15.95 -8.16 13.74
CA SER A 223 17.10 -7.33 13.33
C SER A 223 17.90 -7.86 12.13
N ASN A 224 17.37 -8.83 11.37
CA ASN A 224 18.12 -9.26 10.19
C ASN A 224 18.19 -8.09 9.20
N SER A 225 19.38 -7.76 8.68
CA SER A 225 19.61 -6.53 7.89
C SER A 225 18.73 -6.40 6.64
N VAL A 226 18.21 -7.51 6.12
CA VAL A 226 17.26 -7.53 4.97
C VAL A 226 15.80 -7.29 5.39
N ASP A 227 15.55 -7.35 6.71
CA ASP A 227 14.23 -7.32 7.35
C ASP A 227 14.02 -6.12 8.27
N GLU A 228 15.07 -5.33 8.58
CA GLU A 228 14.99 -4.14 9.43
C GLU A 228 13.98 -3.10 8.92
N ASN A 229 13.81 -3.02 7.59
CA ASN A 229 12.90 -2.09 6.93
C ASN A 229 11.49 -2.67 6.68
N ARG A 230 11.12 -3.77 7.33
CA ARG A 230 9.81 -4.42 7.13
C ARG A 230 8.75 -3.86 8.06
N THR A 231 7.58 -3.59 7.49
CA THR A 231 6.37 -3.46 8.30
C THR A 231 5.89 -4.84 8.70
N LEU A 232 5.56 -5.02 9.98
CA LEU A 232 5.01 -6.27 10.49
C LEU A 232 3.83 -5.99 11.41
N THR A 233 2.85 -6.89 11.39
CA THR A 233 1.79 -6.95 12.38
C THR A 233 1.90 -8.28 13.12
N VAL A 234 1.99 -8.19 14.45
CA VAL A 234 2.01 -9.35 15.35
C VAL A 234 0.67 -9.45 16.05
N VAL A 235 0.17 -10.67 16.18
CA VAL A 235 -0.96 -11.01 17.04
C VAL A 235 -0.47 -12.00 18.08
N SER A 236 -0.75 -11.78 19.36
CA SER A 236 -0.28 -12.63 20.45
C SER A 236 -1.27 -12.63 21.62
N THR A 237 -1.36 -13.72 22.36
CA THR A 237 -2.13 -13.78 23.63
C THR A 237 -1.58 -12.82 24.69
N ARG A 238 -0.31 -12.41 24.57
CA ARG A 238 0.32 -11.45 25.49
C ARG A 238 1.19 -10.45 24.74
N PRO A 239 1.30 -9.20 25.21
CA PRO A 239 2.29 -8.25 24.71
C PRO A 239 3.71 -8.82 24.78
N LEU A 240 4.47 -8.70 23.70
CA LEU A 240 5.84 -9.24 23.58
C LEU A 240 6.94 -8.18 23.66
N SER A 241 6.57 -6.93 23.91
CA SER A 241 7.52 -5.82 24.05
C SER A 241 6.90 -4.72 24.91
N ALA A 242 7.71 -3.72 25.27
CA ALA A 242 7.27 -2.53 26.00
C ALA A 242 6.50 -1.52 25.12
N GLU A 243 6.41 -1.75 23.81
CA GLU A 243 5.59 -0.91 22.92
C GLU A 243 4.10 -0.99 23.28
N PRO A 244 3.28 0.00 22.90
CA PRO A 244 1.85 -0.05 23.13
C PRO A 244 1.19 -1.13 22.24
N TRP A 245 0.79 -2.24 22.85
CA TRP A 245 -0.05 -3.25 22.21
C TRP A 245 -1.53 -2.90 22.37
N THR A 246 -2.32 -3.18 21.33
CA THR A 246 -3.78 -3.00 21.37
C THR A 246 -4.45 -4.34 21.66
N GLN A 247 -5.25 -4.41 22.72
CA GLN A 247 -6.08 -5.59 22.99
C GLN A 247 -7.31 -5.59 22.07
N LEU A 248 -7.61 -6.74 21.46
CA LEU A 248 -8.84 -6.95 20.71
C LEU A 248 -10.04 -6.92 21.66
N GLN A 249 -11.13 -6.31 21.23
CA GLN A 249 -12.39 -6.35 21.97
C GLN A 249 -12.98 -7.77 21.94
N PRO A 250 -13.77 -8.18 22.94
CA PRO A 250 -14.44 -9.47 22.90
C PRO A 250 -15.32 -9.62 21.65
N GLY A 251 -15.16 -10.72 20.92
CA GLY A 251 -15.89 -11.01 19.67
C GLY A 251 -15.36 -10.28 18.44
N GLU A 252 -14.26 -9.51 18.58
CA GLU A 252 -13.64 -8.79 17.49
C GLU A 252 -12.85 -9.73 16.57
N MET A 253 -12.98 -9.48 15.26
CA MET A 253 -12.16 -10.13 14.23
C MET A 253 -11.26 -9.10 13.55
N LYS A 254 -9.97 -9.37 13.50
CA LYS A 254 -8.99 -8.64 12.68
C LYS A 254 -8.52 -9.51 11.52
N VAL A 255 -8.42 -8.91 10.34
CA VAL A 255 -7.84 -9.55 9.17
C VAL A 255 -6.57 -8.81 8.81
N ILE A 256 -5.48 -9.56 8.63
CA ILE A 256 -4.16 -9.00 8.34
C ILE A 256 -3.67 -9.61 7.03
N SER A 257 -3.19 -8.78 6.12
CA SER A 257 -2.48 -9.23 4.91
C SER A 257 -1.31 -8.30 4.64
N ARG A 258 -0.15 -8.89 4.37
CA ARG A 258 1.07 -8.14 4.02
C ARG A 258 1.35 -7.02 5.04
N GLY A 259 1.40 -7.38 6.33
CA GLY A 259 1.66 -6.45 7.44
C GLY A 259 0.59 -5.37 7.67
N GLN A 260 -0.52 -5.40 6.95
CA GLN A 260 -1.59 -4.40 7.01
C GLN A 260 -2.87 -4.99 7.56
N LEU A 261 -3.53 -4.22 8.44
CA LEU A 261 -4.90 -4.51 8.89
C LEU A 261 -5.89 -4.13 7.78
N ILE A 262 -6.67 -5.12 7.33
CA ILE A 262 -7.75 -4.93 6.36
C ILE A 262 -9.01 -4.51 7.10
N GLN A 263 -9.70 -3.49 6.61
CA GLN A 263 -11.01 -3.11 7.14
C GLN A 263 -12.04 -4.17 6.75
N THR A 264 -12.63 -4.82 7.75
CA THR A 264 -13.59 -5.92 7.58
C THR A 264 -14.99 -5.45 7.17
N GLY A 265 -15.23 -4.12 7.14
CA GLY A 265 -16.47 -3.49 6.66
C GLY A 265 -16.53 -3.25 5.15
N GLU A 266 -15.40 -3.37 4.43
CA GLU A 266 -15.38 -3.23 2.97
C GLU A 266 -15.89 -4.51 2.30
N ARG A 267 -16.90 -4.33 1.44
CA ARG A 267 -17.40 -5.38 0.55
C ARG A 267 -16.39 -5.53 -0.58
N VAL A 268 -15.44 -6.47 -0.46
CA VAL A 268 -14.62 -6.90 -1.61
C VAL A 268 -15.61 -7.36 -2.68
N LEU A 269 -15.72 -6.60 -3.78
CA LEU A 269 -16.65 -6.94 -4.85
C LEU A 269 -16.28 -8.35 -5.36
N PRO A 270 -17.23 -9.29 -5.42
CA PRO A 270 -16.94 -10.61 -5.93
C PRO A 270 -16.41 -10.48 -7.36
N ARG A 271 -15.39 -11.26 -7.69
CA ARG A 271 -14.92 -11.40 -9.08
C ARG A 271 -16.14 -11.63 -9.97
N ALA A 272 -16.27 -10.83 -11.03
CA ALA A 272 -17.25 -11.09 -12.06
C ALA A 272 -17.07 -12.54 -12.52
N SER A 273 -18.10 -13.35 -12.29
CA SER A 273 -18.11 -14.74 -12.71
C SER A 273 -17.99 -14.75 -14.23
N VAL A 274 -16.88 -15.30 -14.72
CA VAL A 274 -16.82 -15.72 -16.13
C VAL A 274 -17.89 -16.81 -16.25
N PRO A 275 -18.86 -16.70 -17.17
CA PRO A 275 -19.88 -17.73 -17.32
C PRO A 275 -19.18 -19.07 -17.54
N SER A 276 -19.44 -20.02 -16.66
CA SER A 276 -18.91 -21.37 -16.79
C SER A 276 -19.56 -22.02 -18.02
N THR A 277 -18.92 -21.92 -19.18
CA THR A 277 -19.15 -22.90 -20.22
C THR A 277 -18.65 -24.23 -19.68
N ARG A 278 -19.57 -25.12 -19.30
CA ARG A 278 -19.29 -26.53 -19.04
C ARG A 278 -18.64 -27.13 -20.28
N ALA A 279 -17.33 -27.05 -20.38
CA ALA A 279 -16.54 -27.93 -21.22
C ALA A 279 -16.17 -29.13 -20.35
N GLY A 280 -16.64 -30.32 -20.73
CA GLY A 280 -16.19 -31.57 -20.11
C GLY A 280 -14.67 -31.60 -20.12
N GLY A 281 -14.07 -31.83 -18.95
CA GLY A 281 -12.63 -31.90 -18.81
C GLY A 281 -12.06 -33.04 -19.66
N PRO A 282 -10.90 -32.86 -20.31
CA PRO A 282 -10.22 -33.98 -20.93
C PRO A 282 -9.63 -34.86 -19.83
N THR A 283 -10.08 -36.11 -19.79
CA THR A 283 -9.38 -37.21 -19.13
C THR A 283 -8.00 -37.36 -19.75
N TRP A 284 -6.97 -37.54 -18.90
CA TRP A 284 -5.62 -37.89 -19.34
C TRP A 284 -5.64 -39.28 -20.01
N ALA A 285 -5.81 -39.30 -21.33
CA ALA A 285 -5.53 -40.44 -22.17
C ALA A 285 -4.77 -39.96 -23.41
N GLN A 286 -3.67 -40.64 -23.68
CA GLN A 286 -2.71 -40.39 -24.74
C GLN A 286 -3.40 -40.18 -26.10
N ALA A 287 -3.20 -39.01 -26.72
CA ALA A 287 -3.60 -38.75 -28.10
C ALA A 287 -2.38 -38.35 -28.94
N LYS A 288 -2.09 -39.16 -29.96
CA LYS A 288 -1.04 -38.97 -30.98
C LYS A 288 -1.25 -37.67 -31.77
N PRO A 289 -0.19 -37.07 -32.35
CA PRO A 289 -0.33 -35.84 -33.12
C PRO A 289 -0.97 -36.13 -34.48
N ALA A 290 -2.15 -35.56 -34.72
CA ALA A 290 -2.70 -35.40 -36.06
C ALA A 290 -2.42 -33.97 -36.53
N THR A 291 -1.67 -33.84 -37.62
CA THR A 291 -1.38 -32.59 -38.32
C THR A 291 -2.66 -32.00 -38.92
N PRO A 292 -2.97 -30.70 -38.69
CA PRO A 292 -4.13 -30.09 -39.33
C PRO A 292 -3.82 -29.70 -40.78
N ARG A 293 -4.61 -30.23 -41.71
CA ARG A 293 -4.61 -29.88 -43.13
C ARG A 293 -5.47 -28.62 -43.30
N MET A 294 -4.85 -27.48 -43.61
CA MET A 294 -5.55 -26.23 -43.94
C MET A 294 -6.26 -26.37 -45.30
N GLN A 295 -7.58 -26.22 -45.34
CA GLN A 295 -8.32 -25.92 -46.57
C GLN A 295 -8.65 -24.42 -46.58
N ALA A 296 -8.13 -23.71 -47.57
CA ALA A 296 -8.43 -22.30 -47.79
C ALA A 296 -9.82 -22.16 -48.44
N ALA A 297 -10.69 -21.36 -47.82
CA ALA A 297 -11.91 -20.88 -48.47
C ALA A 297 -11.57 -19.74 -49.46
N PRO A 298 -12.23 -19.66 -50.63
CA PRO A 298 -11.94 -18.64 -51.63
C PRO A 298 -12.41 -17.24 -51.19
N PRO A 299 -11.76 -16.16 -51.68
CA PRO A 299 -12.04 -14.80 -51.23
C PRO A 299 -13.33 -14.27 -51.84
N GLN A 300 -14.20 -13.69 -51.00
CA GLN A 300 -15.34 -12.89 -51.47
C GLN A 300 -14.87 -11.47 -51.83
N PRO A 301 -15.42 -10.86 -52.89
CA PRO A 301 -15.03 -9.51 -53.32
C PRO A 301 -15.54 -8.46 -52.33
N ALA A 302 -14.62 -7.60 -51.88
CA ALA A 302 -14.90 -6.51 -50.96
C ALA A 302 -15.69 -5.39 -51.65
N SER A 303 -16.94 -5.20 -51.25
CA SER A 303 -17.62 -3.91 -51.37
C SER A 303 -18.27 -3.59 -50.03
N ASN A 304 -17.58 -2.78 -49.23
CA ASN A 304 -18.21 -1.89 -48.25
C ASN A 304 -17.15 -0.85 -47.90
N ALA A 305 -17.23 0.31 -48.57
CA ALA A 305 -16.55 1.49 -48.07
C ALA A 305 -17.02 1.70 -46.62
N MET A 306 -16.12 1.52 -45.67
CA MET A 306 -16.39 1.88 -44.28
C MET A 306 -16.68 3.38 -44.25
N PRO A 307 -17.80 3.83 -43.68
CA PRO A 307 -17.96 5.25 -43.43
C PRO A 307 -16.76 5.70 -42.59
N ALA A 308 -16.17 6.85 -42.95
CA ALA A 308 -15.12 7.46 -42.14
C ALA A 308 -15.60 7.48 -40.68
N PRO A 309 -14.74 7.16 -39.70
CA PRO A 309 -15.13 7.26 -38.31
C PRO A 309 -15.63 8.68 -38.11
N THR A 310 -16.93 8.81 -37.85
CA THR A 310 -17.49 10.06 -37.35
C THR A 310 -16.67 10.35 -36.11
N LEU A 311 -15.81 11.38 -36.17
CA LEU A 311 -15.13 11.88 -35.00
C LEU A 311 -16.24 12.04 -33.95
N PRO A 312 -16.21 11.27 -32.85
CA PRO A 312 -17.15 11.53 -31.79
C PRO A 312 -16.93 12.99 -31.45
N THR A 313 -17.99 13.79 -31.58
CA THR A 313 -17.97 15.12 -31.01
C THR A 313 -17.64 14.86 -29.55
N LEU A 314 -16.43 15.25 -29.13
CA LEU A 314 -16.04 15.28 -27.73
C LEU A 314 -16.94 16.33 -27.08
N GLY A 315 -18.19 15.94 -26.82
CA GLY A 315 -19.03 16.59 -25.83
C GLY A 315 -18.40 16.27 -24.49
N ALA A 316 -17.29 16.93 -24.18
CA ALA A 316 -16.90 17.12 -22.79
C ALA A 316 -18.08 17.87 -22.17
N GLN A 317 -18.97 17.17 -21.50
CA GLN A 317 -19.78 17.82 -20.48
C GLN A 317 -18.75 18.37 -19.49
N LYS A 318 -18.48 19.68 -19.57
CA LYS A 318 -17.59 20.34 -18.64
C LYS A 318 -18.21 20.14 -17.27
N GLY A 319 -17.61 19.25 -16.47
CA GLY A 319 -17.99 19.06 -15.08
C GLY A 319 -17.72 20.33 -14.28
N ASN A 320 -17.92 20.26 -12.96
CA ASN A 320 -17.58 21.36 -12.06
C ASN A 320 -16.18 21.93 -12.37
N SER A 321 -16.07 23.25 -12.34
CA SER A 321 -14.83 23.98 -12.55
C SER A 321 -14.57 24.91 -11.37
N HIS A 322 -13.29 25.15 -11.07
CA HIS A 322 -12.88 26.11 -10.04
C HIS A 322 -11.88 27.11 -10.62
N THR A 323 -12.08 28.40 -10.33
CA THR A 323 -11.18 29.49 -10.71
C THR A 323 -10.38 29.94 -9.49
N TYR A 324 -9.06 30.04 -9.65
CA TYR A 324 -8.12 30.41 -8.61
C TYR A 324 -7.26 31.59 -9.05
N ASP A 325 -7.04 32.52 -8.12
CA ASP A 325 -6.00 33.54 -8.20
C ASP A 325 -4.79 33.06 -7.37
N ILE A 326 -3.61 33.09 -7.98
CA ILE A 326 -2.39 32.53 -7.44
C ILE A 326 -1.29 33.58 -7.47
N THR A 327 -0.65 33.80 -6.32
CA THR A 327 0.55 34.61 -6.20
C THR A 327 1.67 33.76 -5.63
N HIS A 328 2.75 33.61 -6.39
CA HIS A 328 3.98 32.95 -5.95
C HIS A 328 5.10 33.99 -5.86
N GLN A 329 5.81 34.02 -4.75
CA GLN A 329 6.98 34.86 -4.55
C GLN A 329 8.14 34.01 -4.02
N THR A 330 9.27 34.07 -4.72
CA THR A 330 10.56 33.55 -4.26
C THR A 330 11.48 34.73 -4.02
N VAL A 331 12.12 34.81 -2.85
CA VAL A 331 13.12 35.85 -2.52
C VAL A 331 14.40 35.19 -2.03
N TYR A 332 15.49 35.44 -2.75
CA TYR A 332 16.85 35.06 -2.37
C TYR A 332 17.56 36.27 -1.80
N ARG A 333 18.18 36.12 -0.62
CA ARG A 333 19.02 37.15 0.01
C ARG A 333 20.42 36.60 0.23
N TYR A 334 21.41 37.41 -0.10
CA TYR A 334 22.82 37.04 -0.02
C TYR A 334 23.56 38.00 0.89
N GLN A 335 24.49 37.49 1.69
CA GLN A 335 25.34 38.32 2.56
C GLN A 335 26.40 39.07 1.76
N THR A 336 26.91 38.46 0.68
CA THR A 336 27.82 39.09 -0.28
C THR A 336 27.14 39.24 -1.63
N ALA A 337 27.50 40.30 -2.36
CA ALA A 337 26.93 40.55 -3.67
C ALA A 337 27.24 39.39 -4.63
N VAL A 338 26.23 38.94 -5.37
CA VAL A 338 26.38 38.06 -6.53
C VAL A 338 26.72 38.93 -7.72
N GLU A 339 27.85 38.68 -8.38
CA GLU A 339 28.27 39.50 -9.53
C GLU A 339 27.65 39.03 -10.83
N THR A 340 27.55 37.71 -11.02
CA THR A 340 26.95 37.10 -12.21
C THR A 340 26.26 35.81 -11.85
N SER A 341 25.03 35.64 -12.34
CA SER A 341 24.22 34.44 -12.14
C SER A 341 23.34 34.12 -13.33
N SER A 342 23.01 32.84 -13.50
CA SER A 342 22.06 32.34 -14.48
C SER A 342 20.96 31.58 -13.75
N HIS A 343 19.72 31.83 -14.12
CA HIS A 343 18.54 31.25 -13.49
C HIS A 343 17.57 30.68 -14.51
N THR A 344 16.77 29.73 -14.07
CA THR A 344 15.66 29.14 -14.81
C THR A 344 14.43 29.10 -13.91
N VAL A 345 13.29 29.44 -14.47
CA VAL A 345 12.01 29.53 -13.77
C VAL A 345 10.93 28.79 -14.55
N ARG A 346 10.18 27.95 -13.83
CA ARG A 346 9.06 27.12 -14.31
C ARG A 346 7.81 27.44 -13.47
N LEU A 347 7.33 28.68 -13.56
CA LEU A 347 6.20 29.17 -12.75
C LEU A 347 4.93 29.42 -13.55
N GLN A 348 4.97 29.26 -14.88
CA GLN A 348 3.77 29.40 -15.70
C GLN A 348 2.92 28.13 -15.61
N PRO A 349 1.64 28.22 -15.19
CA PRO A 349 0.77 27.05 -15.13
C PRO A 349 0.57 26.40 -16.49
N VAL A 350 0.37 25.07 -16.51
CA VAL A 350 0.11 24.34 -17.76
C VAL A 350 -1.28 24.62 -18.28
N ARG A 351 -1.40 24.68 -19.60
CA ARG A 351 -2.68 24.72 -20.30
C ARG A 351 -2.95 23.38 -20.97
N ASP A 352 -4.03 22.70 -20.60
CA ASP A 352 -4.44 21.42 -21.19
C ASP A 352 -5.96 21.21 -21.09
N LEU A 353 -6.42 19.97 -21.30
CA LEU A 353 -7.84 19.60 -21.30
C LEU A 353 -8.56 19.83 -19.96
N THR A 354 -7.81 19.86 -18.84
CA THR A 354 -8.36 19.97 -17.49
C THR A 354 -7.95 21.27 -16.80
N GLN A 355 -7.19 22.15 -17.47
CA GLN A 355 -6.76 23.42 -16.91
C GLN A 355 -6.56 24.51 -17.98
N ASP A 356 -7.22 25.64 -17.79
CA ASP A 356 -7.06 26.85 -18.59
C ASP A 356 -6.28 27.91 -17.79
N VAL A 357 -5.34 28.59 -18.46
CA VAL A 357 -4.66 29.78 -17.91
C VAL A 357 -5.36 31.01 -18.49
N LEU A 358 -6.02 31.77 -17.60
CA LEU A 358 -6.76 32.97 -17.98
C LEU A 358 -5.82 34.18 -18.05
N GLU A 359 -4.96 34.33 -17.03
CA GLU A 359 -3.98 35.40 -16.95
C GLU A 359 -2.67 34.87 -16.34
N TYR A 360 -1.54 35.39 -16.80
CA TYR A 360 -0.21 35.09 -16.26
C TYR A 360 0.71 36.31 -16.38
N LYS A 361 1.42 36.64 -15.30
CA LYS A 361 2.43 37.69 -15.26
C LYS A 361 3.59 37.24 -14.40
N LEU A 362 4.81 37.46 -14.88
CA LEU A 362 6.05 37.19 -14.15
C LEU A 362 6.86 38.48 -14.03
N GLU A 363 7.29 38.80 -12.81
CA GLU A 363 8.12 39.94 -12.49
C GLU A 363 9.41 39.45 -11.82
N ILE A 364 10.55 40.00 -12.24
CA ILE A 364 11.88 39.61 -11.75
C ILE A 364 12.67 40.88 -11.45
N SER A 365 13.38 40.89 -10.33
CA SER A 365 14.35 41.92 -9.99
C SER A 365 15.58 41.30 -9.35
N PRO A 366 16.80 41.71 -9.73
CA PRO A 366 17.11 42.71 -10.76
C PRO A 366 16.76 42.23 -12.19
N PRO A 367 16.50 43.15 -13.13
CA PRO A 367 16.24 42.78 -14.51
C PRO A 367 17.50 42.17 -15.15
N GLY A 368 17.30 41.13 -15.95
CA GLY A 368 18.36 40.43 -16.66
C GLY A 368 17.97 40.13 -18.10
N ALA A 369 18.94 39.72 -18.91
CA ALA A 369 18.66 39.23 -20.26
C ALA A 369 17.91 37.90 -20.14
N ALA A 370 16.69 37.83 -20.67
CA ALA A 370 15.81 36.67 -20.50
C ALA A 370 15.29 36.15 -21.84
N TYR A 371 15.09 34.84 -21.92
CA TYR A 371 14.45 34.18 -23.05
C TYR A 371 13.56 33.03 -22.57
N SER A 372 12.47 32.78 -23.28
CA SER A 372 11.50 31.73 -22.97
C SER A 372 11.58 30.61 -23.99
N TYR A 373 11.37 29.38 -23.53
CA TYR A 373 11.25 28.21 -24.39
C TYR A 373 10.38 27.14 -23.73
N GLU A 374 9.90 26.19 -24.54
CA GLU A 374 9.24 24.98 -24.05
C GLU A 374 10.26 23.85 -23.98
N ASP A 375 10.38 23.19 -22.82
CA ASP A 375 11.29 22.06 -22.66
C ASP A 375 10.70 20.76 -23.22
N VAL A 376 11.48 19.67 -23.17
CA VAL A 376 11.06 18.35 -23.69
C VAL A 376 9.83 17.76 -22.98
N PHE A 377 9.48 18.27 -21.79
CA PHE A 377 8.34 17.83 -21.01
C PHE A 377 7.10 18.70 -21.24
N GLY A 378 7.20 19.74 -22.07
CA GLY A 378 6.16 20.72 -22.30
C GLY A 378 6.07 21.80 -21.23
N ASN A 379 7.10 21.96 -20.39
CA ASN A 379 7.13 23.03 -19.40
C ASN A 379 7.53 24.33 -20.09
N HIS A 380 6.87 25.42 -19.68
CA HIS A 380 7.29 26.76 -20.07
C HIS A 380 8.42 27.21 -19.15
N VAL A 381 9.62 27.37 -19.72
CA VAL A 381 10.83 27.75 -19.01
C VAL A 381 11.20 29.18 -19.40
N LEU A 382 11.38 30.05 -18.41
CA LEU A 382 12.07 31.33 -18.58
C LEU A 382 13.50 31.18 -18.04
N SER A 383 14.49 31.36 -18.91
CA SER A 383 15.89 31.47 -18.49
C SER A 383 16.31 32.93 -18.51
N PHE A 384 17.00 33.38 -17.47
CA PHE A 384 17.53 34.74 -17.42
C PHE A 384 18.91 34.79 -16.79
N GLN A 385 19.72 35.74 -17.25
CA GLN A 385 21.06 36.00 -16.76
C GLN A 385 21.15 37.41 -16.19
N ILE A 386 21.72 37.52 -15.00
CA ILE A 386 22.00 38.79 -14.33
C ILE A 386 23.52 38.99 -14.34
N SER A 387 23.97 40.11 -14.90
CA SER A 387 25.39 40.48 -15.01
C SER A 387 25.73 41.76 -14.23
N GLN A 388 24.86 42.14 -13.30
CA GLN A 388 25.07 43.28 -12.40
C GLN A 388 25.10 42.79 -10.95
N PRO A 389 25.92 43.41 -10.06
CA PRO A 389 25.96 43.04 -8.65
C PRO A 389 24.60 43.22 -7.96
N TYR A 390 24.17 42.21 -7.20
CA TYR A 390 22.97 42.29 -6.37
C TYR A 390 23.11 41.47 -5.08
N THR A 391 22.36 41.87 -4.04
CA THR A 391 22.26 41.15 -2.76
C THR A 391 20.88 40.54 -2.53
N GLU A 392 19.87 40.95 -3.30
CA GLU A 392 18.52 40.40 -3.27
C GLU A 392 18.03 40.11 -4.69
N LEU A 393 17.54 38.89 -4.91
CA LEU A 393 16.83 38.48 -6.13
C LEU A 393 15.43 38.05 -5.74
N TRP A 394 14.41 38.63 -6.37
CA TRP A 394 13.05 38.15 -6.21
C TRP A 394 12.38 37.83 -7.53
N VAL A 395 11.54 36.80 -7.50
CA VAL A 395 10.74 36.31 -8.62
C VAL A 395 9.29 36.24 -8.16
N ARG A 396 8.40 36.98 -8.81
CA ARG A 396 6.97 37.06 -8.48
C ARG A 396 6.13 36.61 -9.68
N ALA A 397 5.36 35.56 -9.51
CA ALA A 397 4.42 35.08 -10.50
C ALA A 397 2.98 35.33 -10.02
N PHE A 398 2.17 35.91 -10.89
CA PHE A 398 0.74 36.09 -10.71
C PHE A 398 0.03 35.28 -11.78
N SER A 399 -0.92 34.44 -11.38
CA SER A 399 -1.66 33.58 -12.30
C SER A 399 -3.13 33.54 -11.94
N LYS A 400 -3.99 33.55 -12.95
CA LYS A 400 -5.41 33.25 -12.82
C LYS A 400 -5.72 32.01 -13.63
N VAL A 401 -6.15 30.95 -12.96
CA VAL A 401 -6.28 29.60 -13.54
C VAL A 401 -7.67 29.05 -13.30
N ARG A 402 -8.23 28.36 -14.29
CA ARG A 402 -9.46 27.59 -14.14
C ARG A 402 -9.18 26.10 -14.32
N THR A 403 -9.51 25.29 -13.31
CA THR A 403 -9.43 23.84 -13.38
C THR A 403 -10.80 23.26 -13.73
N HIS A 404 -10.81 22.15 -14.47
CA HIS A 404 -12.03 21.47 -14.92
C HIS A 404 -11.97 20.00 -14.52
N ARG A 405 -13.10 19.48 -14.06
CA ARG A 405 -13.25 18.04 -13.84
C ARG A 405 -13.59 17.38 -15.17
N VAL A 406 -12.72 16.48 -15.61
CA VAL A 406 -13.01 15.60 -16.76
C VAL A 406 -13.32 14.22 -16.22
N GLU A 407 -14.60 13.86 -16.24
CA GLU A 407 -15.01 12.48 -16.02
C GLU A 407 -14.40 11.62 -17.11
N THR A 408 -13.52 10.72 -16.71
CA THR A 408 -12.91 9.77 -17.63
C THR A 408 -13.59 8.46 -17.38
N GLN A 409 -14.72 8.27 -18.07
CA GLN A 409 -15.40 6.99 -18.08
C GLN A 409 -14.51 6.02 -18.86
N SER A 410 -13.71 5.27 -18.12
CA SER A 410 -13.12 4.07 -18.67
C SER A 410 -13.95 2.90 -18.16
N ALA A 411 -14.54 2.15 -19.08
CA ALA A 411 -15.12 0.84 -18.81
C ALA A 411 -13.98 -0.15 -18.51
N LEU A 412 -13.15 0.17 -17.50
CA LEU A 412 -11.92 -0.53 -17.18
C LEU A 412 -12.23 -2.03 -17.10
N ARG A 413 -11.75 -2.77 -18.09
CA ARG A 413 -11.32 -4.13 -17.81
C ARG A 413 -10.30 -4.00 -16.69
N SER A 414 -10.52 -4.69 -15.57
CA SER A 414 -9.54 -4.77 -14.47
C SER A 414 -8.17 -5.03 -15.09
N THR A 415 -7.32 -4.01 -15.03
CA THR A 415 -5.97 -4.06 -15.56
C THR A 415 -5.10 -4.60 -14.45
N ARG A 416 -4.27 -5.58 -14.75
CA ARG A 416 -3.45 -6.26 -13.75
C ARG A 416 -1.98 -5.98 -13.93
N ILE A 417 -1.26 -5.94 -12.82
CA ILE A 417 0.20 -5.92 -12.78
C ILE A 417 0.71 -7.36 -13.00
N PRO A 418 1.77 -7.59 -13.82
CA PRO A 418 2.55 -6.58 -14.55
C PRO A 418 1.85 -6.09 -15.81
N LEU A 419 2.08 -4.81 -16.15
CA LEU A 419 1.59 -4.21 -17.38
C LEU A 419 2.40 -4.70 -18.58
N VAL A 420 1.69 -5.14 -19.62
CA VAL A 420 2.30 -5.51 -20.89
C VAL A 420 2.20 -4.33 -21.85
N TRP A 421 3.35 -3.75 -22.19
CA TRP A 421 3.48 -2.66 -23.14
C TRP A 421 3.98 -3.18 -24.48
N MET A 422 3.40 -2.69 -25.58
CA MET A 422 3.97 -2.95 -26.90
C MET A 422 5.38 -2.34 -26.99
N PRO A 423 6.31 -2.91 -27.78
CA PRO A 423 7.69 -2.42 -27.82
C PRO A 423 7.82 -0.91 -28.06
N TRP A 424 7.01 -0.35 -28.98
CA TRP A 424 7.00 1.08 -29.27
C TRP A 424 6.45 1.93 -28.10
N GLN A 425 5.42 1.45 -27.38
CA GLN A 425 4.89 2.13 -26.19
C GLN A 425 5.95 2.15 -25.10
N ARG A 426 6.59 1.01 -24.85
CA ARG A 426 7.68 0.91 -23.89
C ARG A 426 8.83 1.85 -24.25
N GLN A 427 9.21 1.95 -25.52
CA GLN A 427 10.24 2.87 -25.97
C GLN A 427 9.86 4.33 -25.71
N MET A 428 8.63 4.73 -26.03
CA MET A 428 8.13 6.09 -25.77
C MET A 428 8.02 6.42 -24.28
N MET A 429 7.69 5.41 -23.46
CA MET A 429 7.47 5.59 -22.02
C MET A 429 8.72 5.27 -21.18
N ASN A 430 9.82 4.85 -21.81
CA ASN A 430 11.04 4.41 -21.13
C ASN A 430 11.54 5.40 -20.07
N PRO A 431 11.58 6.73 -20.34
CA PRO A 431 12.02 7.71 -19.34
C PRO A 431 11.15 7.76 -18.07
N PHE A 432 9.90 7.29 -18.15
CA PHE A 432 8.94 7.25 -17.05
C PHE A 432 8.79 5.85 -16.45
N LEU A 433 9.44 4.83 -17.02
CA LEU A 433 9.46 3.45 -16.54
C LEU A 433 10.72 3.11 -15.73
N LEU A 434 11.82 3.86 -15.94
CA LEU A 434 13.08 3.58 -15.27
C LEU A 434 13.11 4.14 -13.84
N PRO A 435 13.38 3.30 -12.82
CA PRO A 435 13.60 3.80 -11.46
C PRO A 435 14.86 4.70 -11.41
N PRO A 436 15.00 5.53 -10.36
CA PRO A 436 16.24 6.27 -10.15
C PRO A 436 17.44 5.33 -9.99
N GLU A 437 18.63 5.85 -10.26
CA GLU A 437 19.89 5.12 -10.05
C GLU A 437 20.11 4.91 -8.55
N LEU A 438 19.91 3.66 -8.10
CA LEU A 438 20.13 3.21 -6.74
C LEU A 438 20.88 1.87 -6.76
N PRO A 439 21.61 1.52 -5.70
CA PRO A 439 22.17 0.19 -5.53
C PRO A 439 21.14 -0.92 -5.70
N GLU A 440 21.53 -2.02 -6.34
CA GLU A 440 20.63 -3.17 -6.62
C GLU A 440 19.98 -3.75 -5.36
N THR A 441 20.69 -3.70 -4.22
CA THR A 441 20.18 -4.14 -2.92
C THR A 441 18.99 -3.30 -2.46
N GLU A 442 19.06 -1.99 -2.64
CA GLU A 442 17.99 -1.04 -2.27
C GLU A 442 16.80 -1.18 -3.21
N LEU A 443 17.06 -1.30 -4.52
CA LEU A 443 16.02 -1.57 -5.52
C LEU A 443 15.28 -2.86 -5.23
N ARG A 444 15.98 -3.92 -4.78
CA ARG A 444 15.35 -5.18 -4.40
C ARG A 444 14.43 -5.03 -3.20
N GLU A 445 14.79 -4.22 -2.21
CA GLU A 445 13.94 -3.96 -1.04
C GLU A 445 12.69 -3.16 -1.40
N LEU A 446 12.87 -2.07 -2.16
CA LEU A 446 11.77 -1.25 -2.66
C LEU A 446 10.85 -2.06 -3.58
N SER A 447 11.40 -2.96 -4.39
CA SER A 447 10.61 -3.86 -5.24
C SER A 447 9.78 -4.83 -4.40
N GLY A 448 10.36 -5.42 -3.36
CA GLY A 448 9.62 -6.27 -2.41
C GLY A 448 8.50 -5.50 -1.71
N PHE A 449 8.77 -4.27 -1.29
CA PHE A 449 7.77 -3.39 -0.70
C PHE A 449 6.66 -3.07 -1.70
N ALA A 450 6.98 -2.63 -2.92
CA ALA A 450 5.98 -2.34 -3.96
C ALA A 450 5.13 -3.57 -4.32
N MET A 451 5.76 -4.73 -4.49
CA MET A 451 5.06 -5.98 -4.81
C MET A 451 4.13 -6.46 -3.69
N SER A 452 4.38 -6.08 -2.44
CA SER A 452 3.47 -6.39 -1.33
C SER A 452 2.08 -5.77 -1.52
N PHE A 453 2.01 -4.54 -2.04
CA PHE A 453 0.75 -3.85 -2.37
C PHE A 453 0.02 -4.56 -3.50
N ALA A 454 0.75 -4.88 -4.58
CA ALA A 454 0.19 -5.62 -5.71
C ALA A 454 -0.37 -6.97 -5.26
N ALA A 455 0.38 -7.74 -4.48
CA ALA A 455 -0.08 -9.03 -3.96
C ALA A 455 -1.32 -8.89 -3.07
N ARG A 456 -1.34 -7.91 -2.16
CA ARG A 456 -2.48 -7.64 -1.26
C ARG A 456 -3.76 -7.28 -2.02
N ARG A 457 -3.65 -6.51 -3.10
CA ARG A 457 -4.78 -6.08 -3.95
C ARG A 457 -5.03 -7.01 -5.14
N SER A 458 -4.58 -8.26 -5.06
CA SER A 458 -4.79 -9.27 -6.12
C SER A 458 -4.33 -8.82 -7.51
N TYR A 459 -3.26 -8.01 -7.53
CA TYR A 459 -2.61 -7.42 -8.68
C TYR A 459 -3.49 -6.45 -9.49
N ASP A 460 -4.61 -5.98 -8.94
CA ASP A 460 -5.39 -4.93 -9.61
C ASP A 460 -4.63 -3.60 -9.59
N LEU A 461 -4.42 -3.01 -10.77
CA LEU A 461 -3.57 -1.84 -10.93
C LEU A 461 -4.05 -0.64 -10.11
N LEU A 462 -5.34 -0.30 -10.19
CA LEU A 462 -5.85 0.93 -9.60
C LEU A 462 -5.91 0.79 -8.08
N GLU A 463 -6.45 -0.33 -7.59
CA GLU A 463 -6.49 -0.64 -6.16
C GLU A 463 -5.08 -0.67 -5.55
N THR A 464 -4.09 -1.22 -6.27
CA THR A 464 -2.69 -1.23 -5.82
C THR A 464 -2.13 0.19 -5.66
N LEU A 465 -2.40 1.08 -6.62
CA LEU A 465 -1.90 2.45 -6.59
C LEU A 465 -2.59 3.31 -5.53
N ILE A 466 -3.90 3.11 -5.32
CA ILE A 466 -4.66 3.76 -4.24
C ILE A 466 -4.12 3.30 -2.87
N ASP A 467 -3.97 1.98 -2.68
CA ASP A 467 -3.45 1.41 -1.45
C ASP A 467 -2.02 1.88 -1.15
N LEU A 468 -1.18 2.00 -2.19
CA LEU A 468 0.14 2.59 -2.07
C LEU A 468 0.08 4.06 -1.64
N ASN A 469 -0.80 4.86 -2.25
CA ASN A 469 -0.96 6.29 -1.96
C ASN A 469 -1.39 6.52 -0.50
N GLU A 470 -2.42 5.79 -0.06
CA GLU A 470 -2.95 5.86 1.30
C GLU A 470 -1.93 5.36 2.34
N ALA A 471 -1.14 4.34 2.00
CA ALA A 471 -0.10 3.84 2.89
C ALA A 471 1.04 4.83 3.07
N LEU A 472 1.49 5.50 2.00
CA LEU A 472 2.49 6.55 2.15
C LEU A 472 1.96 7.69 3.03
N HIS A 473 0.71 8.12 2.84
CA HIS A 473 0.11 9.16 3.67
C HIS A 473 0.00 8.77 5.16
N ARG A 474 -0.45 7.54 5.42
CA ARG A 474 -0.70 7.05 6.79
C ARG A 474 0.58 6.70 7.54
N ASP A 475 1.52 6.05 6.87
CA ASP A 475 2.67 5.41 7.51
C ASP A 475 3.94 6.28 7.46
N PHE A 476 3.96 7.36 6.68
CA PHE A 476 5.10 8.29 6.58
C PHE A 476 4.75 9.65 7.14
N LYS A 477 5.63 10.19 7.98
CA LYS A 477 5.40 11.44 8.69
C LYS A 477 5.93 12.64 7.89
N TYR A 478 5.05 13.59 7.61
CA TYR A 478 5.47 14.88 7.05
C TYR A 478 6.29 15.66 8.09
N LEU A 479 7.53 16.00 7.76
CA LEU A 479 8.42 16.76 8.64
C LEU A 479 9.30 17.73 7.82
N SER A 480 9.01 19.03 7.92
CA SER A 480 9.80 20.06 7.26
C SER A 480 11.24 20.09 7.79
N GLY A 481 12.21 20.33 6.90
CA GLY A 481 13.64 20.38 7.23
C GLY A 481 14.29 19.03 7.55
N SER A 482 13.60 17.91 7.35
CA SER A 482 14.14 16.57 7.62
C SER A 482 14.98 15.99 6.48
N THR A 483 14.92 16.59 5.29
CA THR A 483 15.50 16.05 4.05
C THR A 483 16.24 17.12 3.26
N THR A 484 17.06 16.68 2.31
CA THR A 484 17.85 17.54 1.40
C THR A 484 17.54 17.19 -0.06
N LEU A 485 18.10 17.92 -1.00
CA LEU A 485 17.98 17.61 -2.44
C LEU A 485 18.65 16.28 -2.83
N GLU A 486 19.50 15.73 -1.97
CA GLU A 486 20.19 14.45 -2.18
C GLU A 486 19.44 13.27 -1.57
N THR A 487 18.40 13.51 -0.76
CA THR A 487 17.59 12.45 -0.16
C THR A 487 16.99 11.57 -1.23
N SER A 488 17.34 10.29 -1.19
CA SER A 488 16.87 9.28 -2.13
C SER A 488 15.51 8.70 -1.72
N PRO A 489 14.77 8.07 -2.64
CA PRO A 489 13.57 7.31 -2.27
C PRO A 489 13.84 6.22 -1.23
N PHE A 490 15.04 5.65 -1.22
CA PHE A 490 15.40 4.61 -0.26
C PHE A 490 15.58 5.19 1.16
N ASP A 491 16.19 6.37 1.30
CA ASP A 491 16.31 7.06 2.59
C ASP A 491 14.93 7.36 3.19
N VAL A 492 14.01 7.85 2.37
CA VAL A 492 12.61 8.13 2.77
C VAL A 492 11.90 6.83 3.18
N PHE A 493 12.15 5.75 2.44
CA PHE A 493 11.65 4.43 2.78
C PHE A 493 12.19 3.94 4.13
N GLN A 494 13.47 4.13 4.45
CA GLN A 494 14.00 3.72 5.75
C GLN A 494 13.48 4.59 6.90
N GLU A 495 13.52 5.91 6.73
CA GLU A 495 13.25 6.87 7.80
C GLU A 495 11.76 7.14 8.06
N ARG A 496 10.89 6.72 7.13
CA ARG A 496 9.43 6.95 7.13
C ARG A 496 9.05 8.42 7.40
N ARG A 497 9.87 9.36 6.93
CA ARG A 497 9.63 10.80 7.07
C ARG A 497 10.16 11.56 5.87
N GLY A 498 9.57 12.72 5.60
CA GLY A 498 9.99 13.59 4.50
C GLY A 498 9.02 14.72 4.26
N VAL A 499 9.16 15.39 3.11
CA VAL A 499 8.23 16.41 2.60
C VAL A 499 7.50 15.92 1.35
N CYS A 500 6.63 16.75 0.77
CA CYS A 500 5.80 16.37 -0.39
C CYS A 500 6.63 15.92 -1.61
N GLN A 501 7.78 16.55 -1.84
CA GLN A 501 8.75 16.14 -2.87
C GLN A 501 9.20 14.69 -2.67
N ASP A 502 9.53 14.33 -1.42
CA ASP A 502 10.09 13.03 -1.07
C ASP A 502 9.06 11.92 -1.24
N PHE A 503 7.83 12.18 -0.79
CA PHE A 503 6.72 11.23 -0.95
C PHE A 503 6.33 11.02 -2.42
N ALA A 504 6.31 12.10 -3.22
CA ALA A 504 6.08 12.00 -4.65
C ALA A 504 7.18 11.18 -5.35
N ASN A 505 8.46 11.42 -5.04
CA ASN A 505 9.58 10.67 -5.60
C ASN A 505 9.56 9.20 -5.19
N LEU A 506 9.22 8.88 -3.93
CA LEU A 506 9.06 7.51 -3.46
C LEU A 506 7.90 6.80 -4.18
N PHE A 507 6.74 7.44 -4.28
CA PHE A 507 5.60 6.87 -5.01
C PHE A 507 5.97 6.57 -6.47
N ILE A 508 6.63 7.51 -7.15
CA ILE A 508 7.10 7.34 -8.53
C ILE A 508 8.06 6.15 -8.64
N CYS A 509 9.03 6.04 -7.73
CA CYS A 509 9.97 4.93 -7.69
C CYS A 509 9.23 3.59 -7.58
N LEU A 510 8.32 3.47 -6.61
CA LEU A 510 7.55 2.24 -6.37
C LEU A 510 6.64 1.89 -7.56
N ALA A 511 5.95 2.86 -8.15
CA ALA A 511 5.13 2.65 -9.34
C ALA A 511 5.97 2.14 -10.53
N ARG A 512 7.17 2.70 -10.74
CA ARG A 512 8.09 2.28 -11.80
C ARG A 512 8.61 0.86 -11.60
N LEU A 513 8.92 0.48 -10.36
CA LEU A 513 9.31 -0.90 -10.02
C LEU A 513 8.18 -1.91 -10.30
N LEU A 514 6.92 -1.49 -10.26
CA LEU A 514 5.76 -2.28 -10.68
C LEU A 514 5.53 -2.29 -12.20
N GLY A 515 6.37 -1.60 -12.98
CA GLY A 515 6.22 -1.45 -14.43
C GLY A 515 5.15 -0.43 -14.84
N VAL A 516 4.75 0.44 -13.92
CA VAL A 516 3.78 1.52 -14.16
C VAL A 516 4.53 2.81 -14.49
N PRO A 517 4.32 3.41 -15.68
CA PRO A 517 4.95 4.68 -16.02
C PRO A 517 4.49 5.79 -15.08
N ALA A 518 5.44 6.47 -14.46
CA ALA A 518 5.19 7.50 -13.46
C ALA A 518 6.07 8.73 -13.70
N ARG A 519 5.55 9.92 -13.42
CA ARG A 519 6.24 11.20 -13.57
C ARG A 519 5.95 12.12 -12.39
N TYR A 520 6.86 13.06 -12.18
CA TYR A 520 6.80 14.04 -11.13
C TYR A 520 6.00 15.26 -11.59
N ARG A 521 5.18 15.81 -10.70
CA ARG A 521 4.40 17.01 -10.94
C ARG A 521 4.59 18.00 -9.81
N VAL A 522 4.73 19.27 -10.19
CA VAL A 522 4.77 20.40 -9.26
C VAL A 522 3.70 21.40 -9.63
N GLY A 523 3.16 22.03 -8.59
CA GLY A 523 2.28 23.16 -8.74
C GLY A 523 1.80 23.68 -7.40
N TYR A 524 0.52 23.98 -7.32
CA TYR A 524 -0.10 24.58 -6.14
C TYR A 524 -1.33 23.78 -5.73
N ILE A 525 -1.62 23.79 -4.43
CA ILE A 525 -2.82 23.18 -3.88
C ILE A 525 -3.62 24.25 -3.14
N HIS A 526 -4.92 24.28 -3.39
CA HIS A 526 -5.82 25.06 -2.56
C HIS A 526 -6.26 24.23 -1.36
N THR A 527 -5.64 24.43 -0.20
CA THR A 527 -6.10 23.79 1.03
C THR A 527 -7.22 24.63 1.64
N GLY A 528 -8.48 24.32 1.31
CA GLY A 528 -9.63 24.86 2.04
C GLY A 528 -9.70 24.35 3.48
N ALA A 529 -10.76 24.71 4.23
CA ALA A 529 -10.95 24.29 5.63
C ALA A 529 -10.96 22.75 5.85
N ALA A 530 -11.17 21.96 4.78
CA ALA A 530 -11.23 20.51 4.82
C ALA A 530 -9.85 19.81 4.82
N TYR A 531 -8.75 20.53 4.55
CA TYR A 531 -7.41 19.93 4.54
C TYR A 531 -6.76 20.04 5.92
N HIS A 532 -6.28 18.92 6.44
CA HIS A 532 -5.59 18.84 7.73
C HIS A 532 -4.26 19.60 7.77
N ASN A 533 -3.63 19.87 6.61
CA ASN A 533 -2.27 20.39 6.50
C ASN A 533 -2.21 21.73 5.75
N GLN A 534 -2.65 22.81 6.41
CA GLN A 534 -2.70 24.16 5.82
C GLN A 534 -1.31 24.72 5.44
N ILE A 535 -0.23 24.22 6.06
CA ILE A 535 1.17 24.60 5.76
C ILE A 535 1.50 24.39 4.26
N GLN A 536 0.84 23.44 3.59
CA GLN A 536 1.09 23.15 2.18
C GLN A 536 0.62 24.27 1.23
N SER A 537 -0.35 25.11 1.62
CA SER A 537 -0.78 26.24 0.79
C SER A 537 0.21 27.41 0.80
N GLU A 538 1.19 27.40 1.70
CA GLU A 538 2.17 28.49 1.85
C GLU A 538 3.39 28.32 0.92
N ALA A 539 3.53 27.16 0.27
CA ALA A 539 4.63 26.83 -0.65
C ALA A 539 4.14 26.10 -1.91
N SER A 540 5.06 25.78 -2.83
CA SER A 540 4.76 24.89 -3.96
C SER A 540 4.55 23.45 -3.47
N HIS A 541 3.59 22.75 -4.05
CA HIS A 541 3.28 21.35 -3.75
C HIS A 541 3.78 20.41 -4.85
N ALA A 542 4.04 19.16 -4.47
CA ALA A 542 4.52 18.12 -5.38
C ALA A 542 3.74 16.83 -5.20
N TRP A 543 3.47 16.14 -6.31
CA TRP A 543 2.75 14.88 -6.34
C TRP A 543 3.19 14.01 -7.53
N ALA A 544 2.69 12.78 -7.59
CA ALA A 544 2.99 11.83 -8.65
C ALA A 544 1.87 11.78 -9.68
N GLU A 545 2.20 11.67 -10.96
CA GLU A 545 1.24 11.27 -12.00
C GLU A 545 1.65 9.92 -12.58
N VAL A 546 0.70 9.02 -12.77
CA VAL A 546 0.91 7.70 -13.39
C VAL A 546 0.07 7.55 -14.63
N TYR A 547 0.61 6.87 -15.64
CA TYR A 547 -0.12 6.62 -16.88
C TYR A 547 -0.92 5.32 -16.78
N LEU A 548 -2.24 5.46 -16.83
CA LEU A 548 -3.17 4.33 -16.83
C LEU A 548 -3.60 4.00 -18.28
N PRO A 549 -3.55 2.73 -18.71
CA PRO A 549 -4.03 2.31 -20.02
C PRO A 549 -5.46 2.79 -20.28
N SER A 550 -5.71 3.33 -21.47
CA SER A 550 -7.02 3.86 -21.91
C SER A 550 -7.58 5.05 -21.10
N VAL A 551 -6.86 5.53 -20.09
CA VAL A 551 -7.30 6.63 -19.20
C VAL A 551 -6.35 7.82 -19.26
N GLY A 552 -5.06 7.60 -19.51
CA GLY A 552 -4.03 8.63 -19.55
C GLY A 552 -3.39 8.90 -18.18
N TRP A 553 -2.73 10.04 -18.04
CA TRP A 553 -2.06 10.45 -16.81
C TRP A 553 -3.08 10.78 -15.71
N ARG A 554 -2.89 10.19 -14.53
CA ARG A 554 -3.69 10.44 -13.32
C ARG A 554 -2.79 10.79 -12.15
N GLY A 555 -3.17 11.82 -11.40
CA GLY A 555 -2.42 12.29 -10.26
C GLY A 555 -2.80 11.58 -8.96
N PHE A 556 -1.78 11.27 -8.17
CA PHE A 556 -1.84 10.69 -6.84
C PHE A 556 -1.03 11.59 -5.91
N ASP A 557 -1.65 12.05 -4.83
CA ASP A 557 -1.02 12.88 -3.81
C ASP A 557 -0.75 12.05 -2.54
N PRO A 558 0.45 11.47 -2.39
CA PRO A 558 0.79 10.64 -1.25
C PRO A 558 0.95 11.45 0.04
N THR A 559 1.07 12.78 -0.06
CA THR A 559 1.16 13.64 1.12
C THR A 559 -0.19 13.81 1.79
N ASN A 560 -1.26 13.85 0.99
CA ASN A 560 -2.63 14.04 1.44
C ASN A 560 -3.49 12.77 1.36
N GLY A 561 -2.94 11.66 0.84
CA GLY A 561 -3.63 10.39 0.73
C GLY A 561 -4.80 10.39 -0.25
N CYS A 562 -4.84 11.35 -1.18
CA CYS A 562 -5.96 11.54 -2.10
C CYS A 562 -5.53 11.44 -3.58
N LEU A 563 -6.53 11.30 -4.45
CA LEU A 563 -6.34 11.51 -5.88
C LEU A 563 -6.36 13.01 -6.17
N VAL A 564 -5.58 13.41 -7.17
CA VAL A 564 -5.49 14.79 -7.66
C VAL A 564 -6.78 15.16 -8.37
N ASP A 565 -7.39 16.28 -7.98
CA ASP A 565 -8.66 16.77 -8.54
C ASP A 565 -8.61 18.31 -8.72
N LEU A 566 -9.76 18.99 -8.67
CA LEU A 566 -9.92 20.42 -8.96
C LEU A 566 -9.03 21.37 -8.15
N ASP A 567 -8.63 21.00 -6.93
CA ASP A 567 -7.82 21.83 -6.03
C ASP A 567 -6.32 21.81 -6.36
N HIS A 568 -5.89 20.95 -7.28
CA HIS A 568 -4.49 20.81 -7.68
C HIS A 568 -4.20 21.57 -8.98
N ILE A 569 -3.57 22.74 -8.85
CA ILE A 569 -3.16 23.56 -9.99
C ILE A 569 -1.78 23.11 -10.48
N ARG A 570 -1.70 22.73 -11.75
CA ARG A 570 -0.52 22.13 -12.37
C ARG A 570 0.40 23.16 -12.99
N VAL A 571 1.71 23.08 -12.70
CA VAL A 571 2.71 24.05 -13.18
C VAL A 571 3.80 23.39 -14.02
N ALA A 572 4.51 22.40 -13.50
CA ALA A 572 5.61 21.75 -14.21
C ALA A 572 5.55 20.24 -14.03
N THR A 573 6.15 19.50 -14.96
CA THR A 573 6.29 18.05 -14.91
C THR A 573 7.68 17.61 -15.36
N GLY A 574 8.11 16.44 -14.89
CA GLY A 574 9.41 15.89 -15.22
C GLY A 574 9.53 14.45 -14.78
N ARG A 575 10.68 13.81 -15.02
CA ARG A 575 10.91 12.44 -14.53
C ARG A 575 11.12 12.41 -13.03
N ASN A 576 11.70 13.46 -12.47
CA ASN A 576 11.98 13.65 -11.05
C ASN A 576 11.95 15.15 -10.72
N TYR A 577 12.28 15.51 -9.48
CA TYR A 577 12.27 16.90 -9.03
C TYR A 577 13.17 17.83 -9.86
N ARG A 578 14.33 17.37 -10.34
CA ARG A 578 15.31 18.21 -11.08
C ARG A 578 14.77 18.72 -12.39
N ASP A 579 13.96 17.91 -13.06
CA ASP A 579 13.34 18.27 -14.35
C ASP A 579 12.21 19.32 -14.18
N ALA A 580 11.61 19.43 -12.99
CA ALA A 580 10.41 20.23 -12.74
C ALA A 580 10.56 21.28 -11.62
N THR A 581 11.79 21.56 -11.17
CA THR A 581 12.04 22.50 -10.07
C THR A 581 11.53 23.91 -10.45
N PRO A 582 10.71 24.56 -9.59
CA PRO A 582 10.12 25.88 -9.87
C PRO A 582 11.15 26.97 -10.20
N THR A 583 12.22 27.03 -9.43
CA THR A 583 13.31 28.00 -9.59
C THR A 583 14.63 27.27 -9.40
N ALA A 584 15.56 27.46 -10.32
CA ALA A 584 16.91 26.90 -10.21
C ALA A 584 17.92 27.92 -10.72
N GLY A 585 19.03 28.08 -10.01
CA GLY A 585 20.05 29.09 -10.30
C GLY A 585 21.45 28.54 -10.16
N THR A 586 22.39 29.12 -10.91
CA THR A 586 23.83 28.94 -10.74
C THR A 586 24.47 30.30 -10.54
N LEU A 587 25.21 30.42 -9.44
CA LEU A 587 25.99 31.61 -9.10
C LEU A 587 27.42 31.39 -9.60
N TYR A 588 27.94 32.28 -10.45
CA TYR A 588 29.29 32.13 -11.01
C TYR A 588 30.35 32.83 -10.16
N ALA A 589 29.98 33.92 -9.47
CA ALA A 589 30.87 34.69 -8.62
C ALA A 589 30.08 35.38 -7.49
N GLY A 590 30.60 35.32 -6.26
CA GLY A 590 29.96 35.87 -5.05
C GLY A 590 28.84 34.98 -4.49
N GLY A 591 27.92 35.57 -3.70
CA GLY A 591 26.70 34.89 -3.25
C GLY A 591 26.81 34.02 -1.99
N HIS A 592 27.66 34.39 -1.03
CA HIS A 592 27.74 33.66 0.24
C HIS A 592 26.54 33.96 1.16
N GLY A 593 26.19 32.98 2.00
CA GLY A 593 25.15 33.12 3.02
C GLY A 593 23.73 33.27 2.45
N GLU A 594 23.38 32.44 1.46
CA GLU A 594 22.05 32.45 0.85
C GLU A 594 20.94 32.17 1.88
N GLN A 595 19.91 33.01 1.87
CA GLN A 595 18.65 32.81 2.57
C GLN A 595 17.52 32.82 1.55
N LEU A 596 16.68 31.78 1.59
CA LEU A 596 15.55 31.61 0.70
C LEU A 596 14.24 31.78 1.46
N ASP A 597 13.36 32.62 0.94
CA ASP A 597 11.99 32.81 1.41
C ASP A 597 11.02 32.53 0.25
N VAL A 598 10.04 31.66 0.48
CA VAL A 598 9.03 31.27 -0.52
C VAL A 598 7.66 31.51 0.08
N SER A 599 6.83 32.24 -0.64
CA SER A 599 5.44 32.51 -0.26
C SER A 599 4.52 32.20 -1.43
N VAL A 600 3.54 31.34 -1.20
CA VAL A 600 2.46 31.06 -2.13
C VAL A 600 1.14 31.44 -1.49
N ARG A 601 0.26 32.06 -2.28
CA ARG A 601 -1.13 32.34 -1.91
C ARG A 601 -2.04 31.84 -3.01
N VAL A 602 -2.97 30.95 -2.68
CA VAL A 602 -3.98 30.43 -3.60
C VAL A 602 -5.37 30.75 -3.08
N THR A 603 -6.09 31.62 -3.77
CA THR A 603 -7.46 32.03 -3.40
C THR A 603 -8.44 31.59 -4.47
N ARG A 604 -9.48 30.84 -4.07
CA ARG A 604 -10.59 30.50 -4.94
C ARG A 604 -11.49 31.72 -5.14
N THR A 605 -11.79 32.05 -6.39
CA THR A 605 -12.57 33.26 -6.73
C THR A 605 -14.04 32.98 -7.03
N ASP A 606 -14.41 31.71 -7.18
CA ASP A 606 -15.80 31.31 -7.42
C ASP A 606 -16.63 31.21 -6.13
N GLU A 607 -16.00 31.28 -4.95
CA GLU A 607 -16.67 31.48 -3.67
C GLU A 607 -16.99 32.96 -3.50
N ALA A 608 -18.19 33.37 -3.89
CA ALA A 608 -18.74 34.63 -3.42
C ALA A 608 -18.84 34.56 -1.89
N LEU A 609 -18.01 35.35 -1.19
CA LEU A 609 -18.18 35.64 0.24
C LEU A 609 -19.66 35.97 0.49
N PRO A 610 -20.36 35.32 1.45
CA PRO A 610 -21.64 35.83 1.88
C PRO A 610 -21.40 37.26 2.39
N ALA A 611 -22.02 38.23 1.72
CA ALA A 611 -22.02 39.62 2.16
C ALA A 611 -22.55 39.66 3.60
N GLY A 612 -21.65 39.86 4.56
CA GLY A 612 -22.04 40.16 5.94
C GLY A 612 -22.95 41.40 5.93
N PRO A 613 -23.95 41.47 6.82
CA PRO A 613 -24.84 42.62 6.84
C PRO A 613 -24.00 43.87 7.12
N GLN A 614 -24.03 44.82 6.17
CA GLN A 614 -23.58 46.18 6.43
C GLN A 614 -24.51 46.76 7.50
N ASP A 615 -23.99 46.88 8.72
CA ASP A 615 -24.69 47.51 9.82
C ASP A 615 -24.67 49.02 9.60
N SER A 616 -25.58 49.48 8.74
CA SER A 616 -25.93 50.89 8.62
C SER A 616 -26.78 51.28 9.83
N ARG A 617 -26.13 51.64 10.93
CA ARG A 617 -26.72 52.51 11.96
C ARG A 617 -25.90 53.79 12.07
N GLN A 618 -26.21 54.72 11.18
CA GLN A 618 -26.02 56.14 11.48
C GLN A 618 -27.12 56.59 12.44
N ALA A 619 -26.66 57.32 13.45
CA ALA A 619 -27.38 58.25 14.29
C ALA A 619 -28.67 58.82 13.69
N GLN A 620 -29.76 58.76 14.45
CA GLN A 620 -30.63 59.90 14.75
C GLN A 620 -31.68 59.52 15.80
N GLN A 621 -31.68 60.31 16.88
CA GLN A 621 -32.64 60.45 17.99
C GLN A 621 -32.60 59.43 19.12
#